data_AF-A0A4Z0BGR4-F1
#
_entry.id   AF-A0A4Z0BGR4-F1
#
_cell.length_a   1.000
_cell.length_b   1.000
_cell.length_c   1.000
_cell.angle_alpha   90.00
_cell.angle_beta   90.00
_cell.angle_gamma   90.00
#
_symmetry.space_group_name_H-M   'P 1'
#
loop_
_entity.id
_entity.type
_entity.pdbx_description
1 polymer ?
#
loop_
_entity_poly.entity_id
_entity_poly.type
_entity_poly.pdbx_seq_one_letter_code
_entity_poly.pdbx_strand_id
1 'polypeptide(L)'
;MQSSAPSSSPATHSVSPPRAVTNNLNVVRALAGKEDFDTVVVGGTVRPRDPAVTGEASAQFIEQFKLDYSILGVTAIAEDGSLLDFILDEKRVTQAIIGCALQVFVVADNTKFGLAAVARVGTCRR
;
A
#
# COMPACT_ATOMS: atom_id res chain seq x y z
N MET A 1 40.21 43.23 -18.26
CA MET A 1 38.73 43.36 -18.22
C MET A 1 38.13 42.44 -19.27
N GLN A 2 37.74 41.23 -18.88
CA GLN A 2 36.62 40.53 -19.52
C GLN A 2 36.06 39.56 -18.49
N SER A 3 34.86 39.89 -18.06
CA SER A 3 34.03 39.18 -17.10
C SER A 3 33.41 37.98 -17.81
N SER A 4 33.74 36.77 -17.37
CA SER A 4 33.02 35.55 -17.75
C SER A 4 31.96 35.28 -16.70
N ALA A 5 30.70 35.47 -17.09
CA ALA A 5 29.52 35.21 -16.27
C ALA A 5 29.46 33.75 -15.79
N PRO A 6 28.92 33.47 -14.60
CA PRO A 6 28.65 32.10 -14.17
C PRO A 6 27.50 31.53 -15.00
N SER A 7 27.72 30.36 -15.61
CA SER A 7 26.68 29.57 -16.25
C SER A 7 25.69 29.09 -15.18
N SER A 8 24.54 29.75 -15.07
CA SER A 8 23.43 29.27 -14.26
C SER A 8 22.75 28.12 -15.00
N SER A 9 23.21 26.88 -14.76
CA SER A 9 22.39 25.70 -15.04
C SER A 9 21.12 25.80 -14.18
N PRO A 10 19.91 25.61 -14.75
CA PRO A 10 18.69 25.68 -13.95
C PRO A 10 18.77 24.57 -12.88
N ALA A 11 18.56 24.95 -11.62
CA ALA A 11 18.44 23.99 -10.53
C ALA A 11 17.30 23.04 -10.86
N THR A 12 17.63 21.83 -11.29
CA THR A 12 16.70 20.71 -11.40
C THR A 12 16.15 20.51 -9.99
N HIS A 13 14.89 20.86 -9.77
CA HIS A 13 14.19 20.48 -8.55
C HIS A 13 14.24 18.95 -8.49
N SER A 14 15.14 18.41 -7.67
CA SER A 14 15.21 16.99 -7.40
C SER A 14 13.92 16.61 -6.67
N VAL A 15 12.92 16.16 -7.42
CA VAL A 15 11.71 15.60 -6.83
C VAL A 15 12.15 14.32 -6.13
N SER A 16 11.95 14.26 -4.82
CA SER A 16 12.25 13.06 -4.06
C SER A 16 11.49 11.87 -4.65
N PRO A 17 12.10 10.68 -4.75
CA PRO A 17 11.42 9.52 -5.30
C PRO A 17 10.14 9.23 -4.49
N PRO A 18 9.06 8.77 -5.15
CA PRO A 18 7.85 8.36 -4.45
C PRO A 18 8.16 7.26 -3.42
N ARG A 19 7.48 7.33 -2.28
CA ARG A 19 7.64 6.36 -1.20
C ARG A 19 6.60 5.23 -1.31
N ALA A 20 7.08 3.99 -1.28
CA ALA A 20 6.24 2.80 -1.23
C ALA A 20 6.31 2.16 0.15
N VAL A 21 5.19 2.13 0.89
CA VAL A 21 5.08 1.42 2.17
C VAL A 21 4.35 0.09 1.92
N THR A 22 4.96 -1.04 2.25
CA THR A 22 4.37 -2.35 1.94
C THR A 22 4.61 -3.40 3.01
N ASN A 23 3.58 -4.22 3.27
CA ASN A 23 3.69 -5.43 4.08
C ASN A 23 3.85 -6.69 3.21
N ASN A 24 3.93 -6.57 1.88
CA ASN A 24 4.02 -7.71 0.97
C ASN A 24 5.45 -7.88 0.46
N LEU A 25 6.11 -8.98 0.85
CA LEU A 25 7.50 -9.21 0.48
C LEU A 25 7.69 -9.49 -1.02
N ASN A 26 6.64 -9.84 -1.76
CA ASN A 26 6.71 -9.88 -3.23
C ASN A 26 6.88 -8.48 -3.82
N VAL A 27 6.21 -7.47 -3.24
CA VAL A 27 6.40 -6.06 -3.64
C VAL A 27 7.81 -5.60 -3.28
N VAL A 28 8.31 -5.97 -2.09
CA VAL A 28 9.70 -5.69 -1.69
C VAL A 28 10.69 -6.26 -2.71
N ARG A 29 10.52 -7.52 -3.12
CA ARG A 29 11.36 -8.15 -4.15
C ARG A 29 11.26 -7.46 -5.51
N ALA A 30 10.07 -7.00 -5.91
CA ALA A 30 9.85 -6.33 -7.19
C ALA A 30 10.43 -4.90 -7.24
N LEU A 31 10.58 -4.26 -6.08
CA LEU A 31 11.15 -2.91 -5.94
C LEU A 31 12.63 -2.92 -5.54
N ALA A 32 13.15 -4.05 -5.05
CA ALA A 32 14.55 -4.18 -4.66
C ALA A 32 15.50 -3.77 -5.80
N GLY A 33 16.43 -2.85 -5.50
CA GLY A 33 17.41 -2.33 -6.45
C GLY A 33 16.89 -1.27 -7.42
N LYS A 34 15.62 -0.84 -7.30
CA LYS A 34 15.10 0.31 -8.06
C LYS A 34 15.33 1.60 -7.28
N GLU A 35 16.05 2.54 -7.86
CA GLU A 35 16.30 3.86 -7.28
C GLU A 35 15.13 4.83 -7.46
N ASP A 36 14.15 4.47 -8.30
CA ASP A 36 12.95 5.26 -8.58
C ASP A 36 11.96 5.32 -7.40
N PHE A 37 12.16 4.48 -6.36
CA PHE A 37 11.27 4.38 -5.21
C PHE A 37 12.05 4.35 -3.90
N ASP A 38 11.56 5.10 -2.90
CA ASP A 38 11.95 4.89 -1.51
C ASP A 38 11.03 3.82 -0.89
N THR A 39 11.55 2.61 -0.64
CA THR A 39 10.74 1.49 -0.18
C THR A 39 10.84 1.28 1.33
N VAL A 40 9.72 1.42 2.03
CA VAL A 40 9.57 1.12 3.45
C VAL A 40 8.88 -0.23 3.61
N VAL A 41 9.54 -1.14 4.33
CA VAL A 41 8.99 -2.47 4.62
C VAL A 41 8.36 -2.47 6.00
N VAL A 42 7.10 -2.90 6.08
CA VAL A 42 6.39 -3.07 7.36
C VAL A 42 6.99 -4.27 8.10
N GLY A 43 7.36 -4.07 9.37
CA GLY A 43 7.86 -5.12 10.26
C GLY A 43 6.75 -5.93 10.92
N GLY A 44 7.07 -7.13 11.40
CA GLY A 44 6.13 -8.02 12.10
C GLY A 44 6.31 -9.50 11.76
N THR A 45 5.23 -10.27 11.84
CA THR A 45 5.25 -11.72 11.60
C THR A 45 4.90 -12.03 10.15
N VAL A 46 5.76 -12.78 9.46
CA VAL A 46 5.49 -13.27 8.10
C VAL A 46 4.56 -14.47 8.16
N ARG A 47 3.48 -14.44 7.37
CA ARG A 47 2.53 -15.55 7.30
C ARG A 47 3.13 -16.74 6.53
N PRO A 48 2.86 -18.00 6.93
CA PRO A 48 3.38 -19.17 6.20
C PRO A 48 2.75 -19.36 4.81
N ARG A 49 1.49 -18.96 4.65
CA ARG A 49 0.68 -19.23 3.43
C ARG A 49 1.02 -18.30 2.27
N ASP A 50 1.37 -17.06 2.57
CA ASP A 50 1.81 -16.06 1.61
C ASP A 50 2.83 -15.11 2.25
N PRO A 51 3.69 -14.48 1.46
CA PRO A 51 4.77 -13.67 1.99
C PRO A 51 4.28 -12.26 2.40
N ALA A 52 3.25 -12.21 3.23
CA ALA A 52 2.71 -11.00 3.83
C ALA A 52 3.10 -10.89 5.31
N VAL A 53 3.46 -9.68 5.73
CA VAL A 53 3.73 -9.32 7.12
C VAL A 53 2.43 -8.88 7.77
N THR A 54 2.12 -9.46 8.94
CA THR A 54 0.81 -9.34 9.60
C THR A 54 0.95 -9.11 11.11
N GLY A 55 -0.18 -8.79 11.75
CA GLY A 55 -0.31 -8.62 13.19
C GLY A 55 -0.51 -7.16 13.62
N GLU A 56 -0.81 -6.97 14.90
CA GLU A 56 -1.13 -5.66 15.47
C GLU A 56 0.03 -4.66 15.32
N ALA A 57 1.27 -5.10 15.54
CA ALA A 57 2.45 -4.25 15.38
C ALA A 57 2.59 -3.71 13.95
N SER A 58 2.28 -4.54 12.94
CA SER A 58 2.31 -4.13 11.53
C SER A 58 1.22 -3.09 11.24
N ALA A 59 0.02 -3.29 11.79
CA ALA A 59 -1.08 -2.33 11.63
C ALA A 59 -0.77 -0.99 12.29
N GLN A 60 -0.28 -0.99 13.53
CA GLN A 60 0.12 0.23 14.24
C GLN A 60 1.25 0.98 13.53
N PHE A 61 2.18 0.26 12.89
CA PHE A 61 3.21 0.88 12.07
C PHE A 61 2.60 1.59 10.84
N ILE A 62 1.67 0.93 10.13
CA ILE A 62 0.99 1.50 8.96
C ILE A 62 0.18 2.76 9.34
N GLU A 63 -0.43 2.79 10.52
CA GLU A 63 -1.22 3.93 11.00
C GLU A 63 -0.40 5.22 11.22
N GLN A 64 0.92 5.13 11.25
CA GLN A 64 1.81 6.30 11.40
C GLN A 64 1.99 7.07 10.09
N PHE A 65 1.49 6.52 8.97
CA PHE A 65 1.62 7.14 7.66
C PHE A 65 0.36 7.93 7.29
N LYS A 66 0.56 8.91 6.40
CA LYS A 66 -0.51 9.54 5.62
C LYS A 66 -0.15 9.38 4.16
N LEU A 67 -0.83 8.48 3.47
CA LEU A 67 -0.54 8.10 2.09
C LEU A 67 -1.51 8.78 1.14
N ASP A 68 -1.03 9.15 -0.05
CA ASP A 68 -1.91 9.66 -1.11
C ASP A 68 -2.77 8.53 -1.68
N TYR A 69 -2.15 7.37 -1.88
CA TYR A 69 -2.78 6.21 -2.52
C TYR A 69 -2.44 4.92 -1.78
N SER A 70 -3.42 4.03 -1.67
CA SER A 70 -3.20 2.63 -1.32
C SER A 70 -3.74 1.71 -2.40
N ILE A 71 -3.05 0.58 -2.58
CA ILE A 71 -3.45 -0.49 -3.50
C ILE A 71 -3.56 -1.75 -2.66
N LEU A 72 -4.74 -2.36 -2.63
CA LEU A 72 -4.97 -3.59 -1.89
C LEU A 72 -5.81 -4.59 -2.68
N GLY A 73 -5.49 -5.87 -2.48
CA GLY A 73 -6.32 -6.97 -2.93
C GLY A 73 -7.46 -7.21 -1.96
N VAL A 74 -8.52 -7.87 -2.41
CA VAL A 74 -9.64 -8.27 -1.56
C VAL A 74 -10.01 -9.72 -1.77
N THR A 75 -10.52 -10.29 -0.70
CA THR A 75 -10.97 -11.67 -0.65
C THR A 75 -12.34 -11.81 -1.31
N ALA A 76 -13.27 -10.89 -1.04
CA ALA A 76 -14.59 -10.86 -1.67
C ALA A 76 -15.16 -9.43 -1.74
N ILE A 77 -16.01 -9.20 -2.75
CA ILE A 77 -16.80 -7.98 -2.93
C ILE A 77 -18.28 -8.36 -2.99
N ALA A 78 -19.05 -7.85 -2.04
CA ALA A 78 -20.50 -8.02 -2.01
C ALA A 78 -21.21 -7.11 -3.01
N GLU A 79 -22.47 -7.43 -3.34
CA GLU A 79 -23.27 -6.63 -4.28
C GLU A 79 -23.48 -5.18 -3.84
N ASP A 80 -23.52 -4.93 -2.52
CA ASP A 80 -23.63 -3.59 -1.94
C ASP A 80 -22.31 -2.79 -1.94
N GLY A 81 -21.24 -3.35 -2.50
CA GLY A 81 -19.90 -2.74 -2.53
C GLY A 81 -19.06 -2.98 -1.27
N SER A 82 -19.51 -3.85 -0.36
CA SER A 82 -18.69 -4.22 0.80
C SER A 82 -17.45 -5.00 0.38
N LEU A 83 -16.32 -4.59 0.94
CA LEU A 83 -15.09 -5.37 0.90
C LEU A 83 -15.09 -6.32 2.09
N LEU A 84 -14.91 -7.60 1.81
CA LEU A 84 -15.01 -8.65 2.81
C LEU A 84 -13.72 -9.47 2.87
N ASP A 85 -13.45 -10.02 4.04
CA ASP A 85 -12.31 -10.88 4.31
C ASP A 85 -12.71 -12.11 5.14
N PHE A 86 -11.93 -13.19 5.00
CA PHE A 86 -12.15 -14.45 5.74
C PHE A 86 -11.39 -14.48 7.07
N ILE A 87 -10.34 -13.66 7.24
CA ILE A 87 -9.39 -13.79 8.34
C ILE A 87 -9.38 -12.51 9.19
N LEU A 88 -9.75 -12.66 10.46
CA LEU A 88 -9.83 -11.54 11.41
C LEU A 88 -8.44 -10.90 11.67
N ASP A 89 -7.37 -11.70 11.64
CA ASP A 89 -6.01 -11.23 11.87
C ASP A 89 -5.50 -10.32 10.75
N GLU A 90 -6.01 -10.48 9.53
CA GLU A 90 -5.67 -9.59 8.40
C GLU A 90 -6.49 -8.30 8.40
N LYS A 91 -7.72 -8.38 8.92
CA LYS A 91 -8.64 -7.24 8.97
C LYS A 91 -7.96 -6.00 9.54
N ARG A 92 -7.16 -6.14 10.61
CA ARG A 92 -6.52 -5.01 11.26
C ARG A 92 -5.53 -4.28 10.34
N VAL A 93 -4.72 -5.03 9.61
CA VAL A 93 -3.74 -4.47 8.65
C VAL A 93 -4.47 -3.83 7.47
N THR A 94 -5.47 -4.50 6.91
CA THR A 94 -6.28 -3.95 5.80
C THR A 94 -7.00 -2.66 6.21
N GLN A 95 -7.57 -2.62 7.42
CA GLN A 95 -8.20 -1.41 7.95
C GLN A 95 -7.20 -0.28 8.18
N ALA A 96 -6.00 -0.56 8.66
CA ALA A 96 -4.93 0.43 8.78
C ALA A 96 -4.56 1.02 7.41
N ILE A 97 -4.41 0.17 6.38
CA ILE A 97 -4.13 0.61 5.00
C ILE A 97 -5.26 1.50 4.45
N ILE A 98 -6.51 1.12 4.67
CA ILE A 98 -7.67 1.91 4.24
C ILE A 98 -7.72 3.26 4.99
N GLY A 99 -7.43 3.25 6.29
CA GLY A 99 -7.55 4.43 7.15
C GLY A 99 -6.44 5.47 6.97
N CYS A 100 -5.25 5.06 6.51
CA CYS A 100 -4.11 5.96 6.35
C CYS A 100 -4.01 6.60 4.95
N ALA A 101 -4.83 6.17 3.98
CA ALA A 101 -4.75 6.62 2.59
C ALA A 101 -5.87 7.60 2.20
N LEU A 102 -5.54 8.62 1.40
CA LEU A 102 -6.53 9.55 0.85
C LEU A 102 -7.41 8.87 -0.23
N GLN A 103 -6.81 8.01 -1.04
CA GLN A 103 -7.51 7.23 -2.06
C GLN A 103 -7.11 5.76 -1.97
N VAL A 104 -8.11 4.88 -2.06
CA VAL A 104 -7.95 3.43 -1.95
C VAL A 104 -8.34 2.79 -3.27
N PHE A 105 -7.39 2.11 -3.91
CA PHE A 105 -7.62 1.30 -5.09
C PHE A 105 -7.70 -0.18 -4.70
N VAL A 106 -8.85 -0.78 -5.01
CA VAL A 106 -9.06 -2.22 -4.83
C VAL A 106 -8.82 -2.91 -6.15
N VAL A 107 -7.89 -3.87 -6.16
CA VAL A 107 -7.63 -4.72 -7.32
C VAL A 107 -8.26 -6.08 -7.09
N ALA A 108 -9.20 -6.45 -7.95
CA ALA A 108 -9.95 -7.69 -7.86
C ALA A 108 -10.20 -8.29 -9.26
N ASP A 109 -10.15 -9.62 -9.34
CA ASP A 109 -10.62 -10.35 -10.51
C ASP A 109 -12.13 -10.65 -10.40
N ASN A 110 -12.73 -11.13 -11.49
CA ASN A 110 -14.16 -11.43 -11.53
C ASN A 110 -14.59 -12.53 -10.54
N THR A 111 -13.67 -13.39 -10.08
CA THR A 111 -13.96 -14.46 -9.13
C THR A 111 -14.24 -13.94 -7.72
N LYS A 112 -13.90 -12.67 -7.42
CA LYS A 112 -14.12 -12.05 -6.11
C LYS A 112 -15.53 -11.51 -5.88
N PHE A 113 -16.36 -11.44 -6.92
CA PHE A 113 -17.72 -10.89 -6.82
C PHE A 113 -18.74 -11.98 -6.47
N GLY A 114 -19.72 -11.63 -5.61
CA GLY A 114 -20.81 -12.53 -5.23
C GLY A 114 -20.42 -13.62 -4.22
N LEU A 115 -19.22 -13.52 -3.64
CA LEU A 115 -18.77 -14.40 -2.56
C LEU A 115 -19.28 -13.89 -1.21
N ALA A 116 -19.77 -14.82 -0.39
CA ALA A 116 -20.02 -14.56 1.02
C ALA A 116 -18.72 -14.72 1.81
N ALA A 117 -18.32 -13.66 2.51
CA ALA A 117 -17.23 -13.69 3.47
C ALA A 117 -17.66 -13.07 4.81
N VAL A 118 -17.01 -13.49 5.89
CA VAL A 118 -17.54 -13.37 7.25
C VAL A 118 -17.28 -12.01 7.91
N ALA A 119 -16.30 -11.23 7.43
CA ALA A 119 -15.91 -9.97 8.04
C ALA A 119 -15.84 -8.82 7.03
N ARG A 120 -16.52 -7.70 7.33
CA ARG A 120 -16.40 -6.44 6.55
C ARG A 120 -15.12 -5.71 6.94
N VAL A 121 -14.34 -5.29 5.95
CA VAL A 121 -13.08 -4.52 6.13
C VAL A 121 -13.16 -3.10 5.57
N GLY A 122 -14.09 -2.84 4.63
CA GLY A 122 -14.31 -1.52 4.05
C GLY A 122 -15.47 -1.54 3.05
N THR A 123 -15.59 -0.45 2.29
CA THR A 123 -16.56 -0.33 1.19
C THR A 123 -15.88 0.31 0.00
N CYS A 124 -16.06 -0.23 -1.21
CA CYS A 124 -15.68 0.46 -2.43
C CYS A 124 -16.90 1.15 -3.05
N ARG A 125 -16.69 2.34 -3.63
CA ARG A 125 -17.66 2.99 -4.51
C ARG A 125 -17.23 2.72 -5.95
N ARG A 126 -18.17 2.34 -6.81
CA ARG A 126 -17.92 2.20 -8.25
C ARG A 126 -17.96 3.55 -8.94
#